data_AF-A0A6M0S9A3-F1
#
_entry.id   AF-A0A6M0S9A3-F1
#
_cell.length_a   1.000
_cell.length_b   1.000
_cell.length_c   1.000
_cell.angle_alpha   90.00
_cell.angle_beta   90.00
_cell.angle_gamma   90.00
#
_symmetry.space_group_name_H-M   'P 1'
#
loop_
_entity.id
_entity.type
_entity.pdbx_description
1 polymer ?
#
loop_
_entity_poly.entity_id
_entity_poly.type
_entity_poly.pdbx_seq_one_letter_code
_entity_poly.pdbx_strand_id
1 'polypeptide(L)'
;MKIFRARTLQTLFADSWTIFWGDWLDLRVRIPQVAASGLVSPLIYILAFGLGLGSSLDQAARPPVGDSYLEFILPGMVALSSMVISFGGTTFSICGERLFTKNFEEMLLFPIHPLAMHLGKMLAGIVRGLLTAGSVILVAILFTRDVWSFLHPLFLLLLVLNCAVFAGLGVIVGLNVKSLESVGLFNNFLIVPMSFLGATFFDPSTLPAVLKGIVYLLPLTYTTIGLRAVAYQPLNEFPWYSIPVLLIVAIALSMNGAYQFARQQD
;
A
#
# COMPACT_ATOMS: atom_id res chain seq x y z
N MET A 1 -34.27 14.52 -8.16
CA MET A 1 -32.99 14.65 -7.42
C MET A 1 -32.24 13.32 -7.20
N LYS A 2 -32.91 12.20 -6.84
CA LYS A 2 -32.26 10.87 -6.72
C LYS A 2 -31.73 10.31 -8.06
N ILE A 3 -32.43 10.55 -9.17
CA ILE A 3 -32.07 10.02 -10.50
C ILE A 3 -30.80 10.69 -11.07
N PHE A 4 -30.59 11.98 -10.79
CA PHE A 4 -29.39 12.70 -11.24
C PHE A 4 -28.13 12.21 -10.50
N ARG A 5 -28.24 11.98 -9.18
CA ARG A 5 -27.14 11.48 -8.33
C ARG A 5 -26.73 10.04 -8.66
N ALA A 6 -27.69 9.20 -9.04
CA ALA A 6 -27.41 7.83 -9.49
C ALA A 6 -26.65 7.81 -10.84
N ARG A 7 -27.00 8.73 -11.76
CA ARG A 7 -26.30 8.87 -13.05
C ARG A 7 -24.86 9.36 -12.87
N THR A 8 -24.61 10.30 -11.95
CA THR A 8 -23.26 10.78 -11.62
C THR A 8 -22.37 9.71 -10.97
N LEU A 9 -22.94 8.83 -10.13
CA LEU A 9 -22.19 7.71 -9.54
C LEU A 9 -21.88 6.62 -10.57
N GLN A 10 -22.83 6.32 -11.46
CA GLN A 10 -22.62 5.37 -12.55
C GLN A 10 -21.54 5.86 -13.52
N THR A 11 -21.51 7.16 -13.85
CA THR A 11 -20.43 7.73 -14.65
C THR A 11 -19.10 7.71 -13.89
N LEU A 12 -19.07 8.06 -12.59
CA LEU A 12 -17.85 7.98 -11.78
C LEU A 12 -17.19 6.60 -11.82
N PHE A 13 -17.95 5.53 -11.62
CA PHE A 13 -17.42 4.17 -11.67
C PHE A 13 -16.97 3.78 -13.08
N ALA A 14 -17.77 4.08 -14.11
CA ALA A 14 -17.43 3.78 -15.50
C ALA A 14 -16.16 4.52 -15.96
N ASP A 15 -16.03 5.80 -15.59
CA ASP A 15 -14.90 6.65 -15.93
C ASP A 15 -13.64 6.17 -15.19
N SER A 16 -13.75 5.89 -13.89
CA SER A 16 -12.64 5.33 -13.09
C SER A 16 -12.15 4.01 -13.69
N TRP A 17 -13.10 3.15 -14.10
CA TRP A 17 -12.79 1.87 -14.71
C TRP A 17 -12.10 2.04 -16.07
N THR A 18 -12.52 3.00 -16.87
CA THR A 18 -11.92 3.30 -18.18
C THR A 18 -10.48 3.77 -18.02
N ILE A 19 -10.23 4.65 -17.06
CA ILE A 19 -8.87 5.13 -16.76
C ILE A 19 -8.00 4.00 -16.24
N PHE A 20 -8.52 3.20 -15.30
CA PHE A 20 -7.84 2.01 -14.80
C PHE A 20 -7.50 1.04 -15.93
N TRP A 21 -8.42 0.85 -16.89
CA TRP A 21 -8.22 -0.06 -18.01
C TRP A 21 -7.01 0.33 -18.87
N GLY A 22 -6.81 1.63 -19.11
CA GLY A 22 -5.61 2.13 -19.80
C GLY A 22 -4.33 1.70 -19.08
N ASP A 23 -4.23 2.01 -17.79
CA ASP A 23 -3.06 1.66 -16.98
C ASP A 23 -2.86 0.15 -16.83
N TRP A 24 -3.96 -0.62 -16.82
CA TRP A 24 -3.93 -2.08 -16.74
C TRP A 24 -3.30 -2.70 -17.99
N LEU A 25 -3.56 -2.15 -19.18
CA LEU A 25 -2.97 -2.62 -20.43
C LEU A 25 -1.45 -2.46 -20.47
N ASP A 26 -0.92 -1.43 -19.82
CA ASP A 26 0.52 -1.23 -19.65
C ASP A 26 1.08 -2.13 -18.54
N LEU A 27 0.34 -2.26 -17.44
CA LEU A 27 0.74 -3.06 -16.28
C LEU A 27 0.85 -4.55 -16.63
N ARG A 28 -0.07 -5.10 -17.43
CA ARG A 28 -0.12 -6.54 -17.75
C ARG A 28 1.17 -7.06 -18.38
N VAL A 29 1.84 -6.23 -19.18
CA VAL A 29 3.10 -6.59 -19.87
C VAL A 29 4.27 -6.57 -18.88
N ARG A 30 4.15 -5.77 -17.81
CA ARG A 30 5.19 -5.56 -16.78
C ARG A 30 4.96 -6.36 -15.50
N ILE A 31 3.92 -7.21 -15.44
CA ILE A 31 3.64 -8.07 -14.29
C ILE A 31 4.89 -8.79 -13.76
N PRO A 32 5.70 -9.50 -14.58
CA PRO A 32 6.86 -10.22 -14.04
C PRO A 32 7.89 -9.25 -13.44
N GLN A 33 8.07 -8.07 -14.04
CA GLN A 33 8.99 -7.06 -13.54
C GLN A 33 8.50 -6.45 -12.21
N VAL A 34 7.20 -6.14 -12.09
CA VAL A 34 6.60 -5.59 -10.86
C VAL A 34 6.63 -6.62 -9.73
N ALA A 35 6.28 -7.88 -10.02
CA ALA A 35 6.38 -8.97 -9.07
C ALA A 35 7.82 -9.18 -8.59
N ALA A 36 8.79 -9.25 -9.52
CA ALA A 36 10.20 -9.47 -9.18
C ALA A 36 10.82 -8.31 -8.40
N SER A 37 10.61 -7.07 -8.85
CA SER A 37 11.20 -5.88 -8.20
C SER A 37 10.74 -5.68 -6.77
N GLY A 38 9.46 -5.97 -6.50
CA GLY A 38 8.89 -5.85 -5.15
C GLY A 38 9.25 -6.99 -4.19
N LEU A 39 9.85 -8.07 -4.69
CA LEU A 39 10.29 -9.21 -3.87
C LEU A 39 11.68 -9.03 -3.27
N VAL A 40 12.55 -8.24 -3.92
CA VAL A 40 13.98 -8.18 -3.55
C VAL A 40 14.17 -7.71 -2.10
N SER A 41 13.59 -6.58 -1.72
CA SER A 41 13.76 -6.03 -0.37
C SER A 41 13.13 -6.92 0.72
N PRO A 42 11.86 -7.38 0.58
CA PRO A 42 11.28 -8.31 1.55
C PRO A 42 12.07 -9.62 1.68
N LEU A 43 12.59 -10.17 0.59
CA LEU A 43 13.41 -11.39 0.65
C LEU A 43 14.70 -11.16 1.43
N ILE A 44 15.41 -10.07 1.15
CA ILE A 44 16.62 -9.70 1.89
C ILE A 44 16.29 -9.54 3.38
N TYR A 45 15.17 -8.91 3.70
CA TYR A 45 14.76 -8.72 5.09
C TYR A 45 14.33 -10.02 5.77
N ILE A 46 13.60 -10.89 5.09
CA ILE A 46 13.23 -12.22 5.62
C ILE A 46 14.50 -13.05 5.86
N LEU A 47 15.47 -13.02 4.96
CA LEU A 47 16.73 -13.74 5.14
C LEU A 47 17.58 -13.13 6.26
N ALA A 48 17.78 -11.81 6.26
CA ALA A 48 18.62 -11.12 7.24
C ALA A 48 18.02 -11.15 8.65
N PHE A 49 16.74 -10.81 8.79
CA PHE A 49 16.06 -10.71 10.07
C PHE A 49 15.45 -12.06 10.49
N GLY A 50 14.81 -12.78 9.57
CA GLY A 50 14.17 -14.07 9.88
C GLY A 50 15.16 -15.18 10.21
N LEU A 51 16.18 -15.40 9.36
CA LEU A 51 17.18 -16.45 9.59
C LEU A 51 18.37 -15.97 10.45
N GLY A 52 18.86 -14.76 10.20
CA GLY A 52 20.02 -14.20 10.89
C GLY A 52 19.73 -13.84 12.35
N LEU A 53 18.70 -13.03 12.61
CA LEU A 53 18.35 -12.62 13.97
C LEU A 53 17.45 -13.63 14.69
N GLY A 54 16.61 -14.38 13.98
CA GLY A 54 15.78 -15.42 14.58
C GLY A 54 16.56 -16.53 15.31
N SER A 55 17.80 -16.81 14.89
CA SER A 55 18.71 -17.75 15.56
C SER A 55 19.49 -17.14 16.73
N SER A 56 19.56 -15.81 16.81
CA SER A 56 20.30 -15.06 17.85
C SER A 56 19.39 -14.47 18.94
N LEU A 57 18.07 -14.42 18.70
CA LEU A 57 17.08 -13.94 19.66
C LEU A 57 16.84 -15.03 20.72
N ASP A 58 17.24 -14.70 21.95
CA ASP A 58 17.04 -15.53 23.13
C ASP A 58 15.55 -15.82 23.38
N GLN A 59 15.22 -16.88 24.13
CA GLN A 59 13.81 -17.22 24.44
C GLN A 59 13.02 -16.07 25.09
N ALA A 60 13.72 -15.12 25.73
CA ALA A 60 13.16 -13.92 26.35
C ALA A 60 12.78 -12.80 25.36
N ALA A 61 13.26 -12.84 24.12
CA ALA A 61 12.99 -11.84 23.09
C ALA A 61 11.96 -12.33 22.04
N ARG A 62 11.23 -13.41 22.35
CA ARG A 62 10.15 -13.88 21.49
C ARG A 62 9.09 -12.78 21.36
N PRO A 63 8.63 -12.49 20.14
CA PRO A 63 7.54 -11.56 19.95
C PRO A 63 6.26 -12.08 20.62
N PRO A 64 5.34 -11.19 21.01
CA PRO A 64 4.10 -11.58 21.68
C PRO A 64 3.10 -12.31 20.78
N VAL A 65 3.37 -12.40 19.46
CA VAL A 65 2.47 -12.98 18.46
C VAL A 65 3.29 -13.79 17.44
N GLY A 66 2.90 -15.06 17.22
CA GLY A 66 3.60 -16.03 16.37
C GLY A 66 4.60 -16.88 17.17
N ASP A 67 4.82 -18.12 16.73
CA ASP A 67 5.69 -19.09 17.43
C ASP A 67 7.18 -18.80 17.16
N SER A 68 7.46 -18.13 16.04
CA SER A 68 8.80 -17.75 15.60
C SER A 68 8.89 -16.26 15.24
N TYR A 69 10.10 -15.70 15.34
CA TYR A 69 10.36 -14.33 14.88
C TYR A 69 10.07 -14.17 13.37
N LEU A 70 10.26 -15.25 12.60
CA LEU A 70 9.94 -15.29 11.18
C LEU A 70 8.43 -15.08 10.94
N GLU A 71 7.57 -15.79 11.68
CA GLU A 71 6.12 -15.58 11.62
C GLU A 71 5.72 -14.15 12.00
N PHE A 72 6.38 -13.56 13.00
CA PHE A 72 6.09 -12.20 13.42
C PHE A 72 6.35 -11.14 12.33
N ILE A 73 7.44 -11.29 11.58
CA ILE A 73 7.84 -10.30 10.55
C ILE A 73 7.12 -10.50 9.22
N LEU A 74 6.66 -11.72 8.90
CA LEU A 74 6.10 -12.04 7.58
C LEU A 74 4.89 -11.16 7.18
N PRO A 75 3.83 -11.01 7.99
CA PRO A 75 2.72 -10.09 7.68
C PRO A 75 3.18 -8.63 7.54
N GLY A 76 4.19 -8.24 8.33
CA GLY A 76 4.83 -6.92 8.22
C GLY A 76 5.53 -6.72 6.87
N MET A 77 6.22 -7.74 6.36
CA MET A 77 6.86 -7.72 5.05
C MET A 77 5.85 -7.61 3.90
N VAL A 78 4.68 -8.22 4.04
CA VAL A 78 3.58 -8.09 3.07
C VAL A 78 3.01 -6.66 3.08
N ALA A 79 2.81 -6.06 4.26
CA ALA A 79 2.40 -4.65 4.38
C ALA A 79 3.45 -3.69 3.79
N LEU A 80 4.72 -3.99 4.04
CA LEU A 80 5.85 -3.19 3.58
C LEU A 80 5.97 -3.22 2.06
N SER A 81 5.94 -4.42 1.47
CA SER A 81 6.11 -4.59 0.02
C SER A 81 4.96 -3.97 -0.77
N SER A 82 3.73 -4.14 -0.29
CA SER A 82 2.55 -3.47 -0.86
C SER A 82 2.68 -1.95 -0.78
N MET A 83 3.10 -1.39 0.35
CA MET A 83 3.31 0.05 0.49
C MET A 83 4.33 0.58 -0.53
N VAL A 84 5.53 -0.02 -0.57
CA VAL A 84 6.63 0.47 -1.41
C VAL A 84 6.24 0.43 -2.89
N ILE A 85 5.60 -0.64 -3.35
CA ILE A 85 5.21 -0.78 -4.75
C ILE A 85 3.95 0.00 -5.10
N SER A 86 2.93 0.07 -4.22
CA SER A 86 1.75 0.90 -4.49
C SER A 86 2.11 2.38 -4.54
N PHE A 87 2.94 2.88 -3.61
CA PHE A 87 3.36 4.28 -3.65
C PHE A 87 4.31 4.55 -4.82
N GLY A 88 5.42 3.82 -4.89
CA GLY A 88 6.47 4.06 -5.87
C GLY A 88 5.99 3.80 -7.28
N GLY A 89 5.33 2.66 -7.50
CA GLY A 89 4.79 2.28 -8.79
C GLY A 89 3.79 3.30 -9.32
N THR A 90 2.86 3.78 -8.50
CA THR A 90 1.88 4.81 -8.93
C THR A 90 2.54 6.16 -9.19
N THR A 91 3.43 6.60 -8.30
CA THR A 91 4.14 7.87 -8.45
C THR A 91 4.95 7.91 -9.74
N PHE A 92 5.72 6.85 -10.02
CA PHE A 92 6.50 6.74 -11.25
C PHE A 92 5.63 6.60 -12.50
N SER A 93 4.47 5.93 -12.43
CA SER A 93 3.53 5.87 -13.57
C SER A 93 3.08 7.25 -13.97
N ILE A 94 2.53 8.01 -13.02
CA ILE A 94 1.94 9.33 -13.29
C ILE A 94 3.02 10.33 -13.67
N CYS A 95 4.16 10.30 -12.98
CA CYS A 95 5.31 11.11 -13.34
C CYS A 95 5.79 10.80 -14.76
N GLY A 96 5.78 9.52 -15.15
CA GLY A 96 6.20 9.09 -16.49
C GLY A 96 5.23 9.53 -17.58
N GLU A 97 3.94 9.33 -17.37
CA GLU A 97 2.88 9.76 -18.28
C GLU A 97 2.85 11.27 -18.47
N ARG A 98 3.13 12.05 -17.40
CA ARG A 98 3.13 13.50 -17.44
C ARG A 98 4.40 14.09 -18.05
N LEU A 99 5.57 13.56 -17.69
CA LEU A 99 6.85 14.15 -18.12
C LEU A 99 7.35 13.62 -19.48
N PHE A 100 7.03 12.38 -19.85
CA PHE A 100 7.59 11.75 -21.06
C PHE A 100 6.54 11.54 -22.13
N THR A 101 5.41 10.93 -21.80
CA THR A 101 4.41 10.53 -22.80
C THR A 101 3.43 11.65 -23.14
N LYS A 102 3.22 12.61 -22.24
CA LYS A 102 2.22 13.70 -22.32
C LYS A 102 0.74 13.24 -22.41
N ASN A 103 0.47 11.94 -22.36
CA ASN A 103 -0.90 11.38 -22.26
C ASN A 103 -1.70 11.95 -21.09
N PHE A 104 -1.02 12.41 -20.03
CA PHE A 104 -1.69 13.02 -18.89
C PHE A 104 -2.42 14.33 -19.25
N GLU A 105 -1.83 15.16 -20.11
CA GLU A 105 -2.43 16.42 -20.56
C GLU A 105 -3.65 16.18 -21.45
N GLU A 106 -3.61 15.14 -22.30
CA GLU A 106 -4.75 14.70 -23.09
C GLU A 106 -5.91 14.20 -22.21
N MET A 107 -5.58 13.51 -21.10
CA MET A 107 -6.59 13.01 -20.16
C MET A 107 -7.38 14.14 -19.50
N LEU A 108 -6.74 15.29 -19.24
CA LEU A 108 -7.38 16.45 -18.62
C LEU A 108 -8.39 17.15 -19.54
N LEU A 109 -8.29 16.96 -20.87
CA LEU A 109 -9.21 17.55 -21.85
C LEU A 109 -10.57 16.84 -21.89
N PHE A 110 -10.65 15.60 -21.40
CA PHE A 110 -11.92 14.89 -21.32
C PHE A 110 -12.77 15.42 -20.16
N PRO A 111 -14.11 15.53 -20.33
CA PRO A 111 -15.02 15.99 -19.28
C PRO A 111 -15.26 14.91 -18.22
N ILE A 112 -14.19 14.41 -17.59
CA ILE A 112 -14.20 13.37 -16.58
C ILE A 112 -14.14 14.01 -15.20
N HIS A 113 -14.93 13.48 -14.26
CA HIS A 113 -14.94 13.97 -12.88
C HIS A 113 -13.55 13.76 -12.21
N PRO A 114 -12.98 14.77 -11.52
CA PRO A 114 -11.65 14.68 -10.89
C PRO A 114 -11.44 13.48 -9.98
N LEU A 115 -12.48 13.13 -9.22
CA LEU A 115 -12.48 11.94 -8.36
C LEU A 115 -12.38 10.62 -9.15
N ALA A 116 -12.97 10.52 -10.34
CA ALA A 116 -12.81 9.33 -11.18
C ALA A 116 -11.37 9.18 -11.68
N MET A 117 -10.73 10.29 -12.04
CA MET A 117 -9.32 10.28 -12.44
C MET A 117 -8.42 9.79 -11.31
N HIS A 118 -8.64 10.31 -10.10
CA HIS A 118 -7.90 9.85 -8.92
C HIS A 118 -8.13 8.37 -8.64
N LEU A 119 -9.39 7.92 -8.60
CA LEU A 119 -9.73 6.53 -8.31
C LEU A 119 -9.18 5.57 -9.36
N GLY A 120 -9.27 5.91 -10.65
CA GLY A 120 -8.73 5.08 -11.74
C GLY A 120 -7.22 4.85 -11.61
N LYS A 121 -6.45 5.92 -11.36
CA LYS A 121 -5.01 5.84 -11.11
C LYS A 121 -4.68 5.12 -9.80
N MET A 122 -5.48 5.34 -8.76
CA MET A 122 -5.33 4.65 -7.47
C MET A 122 -5.54 3.14 -7.62
N LEU A 123 -6.56 2.70 -8.39
CA LEU A 123 -6.83 1.29 -8.66
C LEU A 123 -5.64 0.59 -9.34
N ALA A 124 -4.98 1.24 -10.31
CA ALA A 124 -3.78 0.70 -10.93
C ALA A 124 -2.65 0.48 -9.89
N GLY A 125 -2.50 1.42 -8.96
CA GLY A 125 -1.58 1.30 -7.82
C GLY A 125 -1.95 0.20 -6.83
N ILE A 126 -3.25 0.01 -6.59
CA ILE A 126 -3.75 -1.07 -5.74
C ILE A 126 -3.36 -2.42 -6.32
N VAL A 127 -3.57 -2.61 -7.62
CA VAL A 127 -3.23 -3.86 -8.29
C VAL A 127 -1.72 -4.11 -8.29
N ARG A 128 -0.89 -3.09 -8.52
CA ARG A 128 0.58 -3.20 -8.42
C ARG A 128 1.02 -3.69 -7.04
N GLY A 129 0.50 -3.07 -5.98
CA GLY A 129 0.81 -3.47 -4.60
C GLY A 129 0.32 -4.87 -4.27
N LEU A 130 -0.88 -5.25 -4.72
CA LEU A 130 -1.43 -6.59 -4.51
C LEU A 130 -0.62 -7.67 -5.24
N LEU A 131 -0.13 -7.41 -6.46
CA LEU A 131 0.71 -8.35 -7.19
C LEU A 131 2.02 -8.63 -6.45
N THR A 132 2.68 -7.59 -5.96
CA THR A 132 3.89 -7.73 -5.16
C THR A 132 3.61 -8.40 -3.81
N ALA A 133 2.56 -7.97 -3.11
CA ALA A 133 2.19 -8.57 -1.84
C ALA A 133 1.84 -10.05 -1.99
N GLY A 134 1.11 -10.42 -3.04
CA GLY A 134 0.83 -11.82 -3.40
C GLY A 134 2.10 -12.63 -3.64
N SER A 135 3.11 -12.01 -4.27
CA SER A 135 4.42 -12.64 -4.46
C SER A 135 5.14 -12.87 -3.12
N VAL A 136 5.08 -11.90 -2.19
CA VAL A 136 5.65 -12.05 -0.84
C VAL A 136 4.87 -13.08 -0.01
N ILE A 137 3.54 -13.12 -0.13
CA ILE A 137 2.69 -14.12 0.51
C ILE A 137 3.04 -15.52 0.01
N LEU A 138 3.28 -15.69 -1.30
CA LEU A 138 3.71 -16.98 -1.85
C LEU A 138 5.02 -17.45 -1.19
N VAL A 139 5.99 -16.54 -1.04
CA VAL A 139 7.23 -16.83 -0.31
C VAL A 139 6.92 -17.17 1.15
N ALA A 140 6.11 -16.37 1.85
CA ALA A 140 5.72 -16.60 3.23
C ALA A 140 5.16 -18.00 3.46
N ILE A 141 4.22 -18.42 2.60
CA ILE A 141 3.60 -19.74 2.62
C ILE A 141 4.64 -20.86 2.42
N LEU A 142 5.63 -20.68 1.55
CA LEU A 142 6.70 -21.67 1.35
C LEU A 142 7.56 -21.87 2.61
N PHE A 143 7.75 -20.82 3.41
CA PHE A 143 8.53 -20.87 4.64
C PHE A 143 7.72 -21.38 5.84
N THR A 144 6.46 -20.97 6.01
CA THR A 144 5.64 -21.34 7.20
C THR A 144 4.77 -22.56 6.98
N ARG A 145 4.49 -22.95 5.72
CA ARG A 145 3.50 -23.98 5.33
C ARG A 145 2.05 -23.68 5.73
N ASP A 146 1.78 -22.51 6.31
CA ASP A 146 0.44 -22.09 6.73
C ASP A 146 -0.21 -21.18 5.69
N VAL A 147 -1.12 -21.75 4.91
CA VAL A 147 -1.84 -21.06 3.82
C VAL A 147 -3.05 -20.28 4.34
N TRP A 148 -3.74 -20.81 5.36
CA TRP A 148 -5.06 -20.35 5.78
C TRP A 148 -5.04 -18.95 6.40
N SER A 149 -3.98 -18.62 7.14
CA SER A 149 -3.78 -17.32 7.77
C SER A 149 -3.67 -16.16 6.78
N PHE A 150 -3.06 -16.37 5.60
CA PHE A 150 -2.83 -15.32 4.61
C PHE A 150 -3.98 -15.14 3.62
N LEU A 151 -4.84 -16.16 3.45
CA LEU A 151 -5.99 -16.10 2.54
C LEU A 151 -7.29 -15.65 3.21
N HIS A 152 -7.25 -15.29 4.49
CA HIS A 152 -8.43 -14.83 5.22
C HIS A 152 -8.99 -13.53 4.59
N PRO A 153 -10.32 -13.37 4.41
CA PRO A 153 -10.91 -12.18 3.78
C PRO A 153 -10.52 -10.86 4.45
N LEU A 154 -10.36 -10.88 5.77
CA LEU A 154 -9.92 -9.72 6.56
C LEU A 154 -8.48 -9.32 6.25
N PHE A 155 -7.61 -10.30 5.96
CA PHE A 155 -6.22 -10.05 5.55
C PHE A 155 -6.21 -9.31 4.21
N LEU A 156 -6.97 -9.81 3.24
CA LEU A 156 -7.11 -9.17 1.92
C LEU A 156 -7.72 -7.77 2.02
N LEU A 157 -8.72 -7.57 2.87
CA LEU A 157 -9.32 -6.25 3.08
C LEU A 157 -8.30 -5.23 3.59
N LEU A 158 -7.54 -5.57 4.62
CA LEU A 158 -6.49 -4.71 5.17
C LEU A 158 -5.40 -4.43 4.13
N LEU A 159 -5.04 -5.44 3.34
CA LEU A 159 -4.04 -5.30 2.29
C LEU A 159 -4.53 -4.35 1.18
N VAL A 160 -5.78 -4.48 0.74
CA VAL A 160 -6.40 -3.58 -0.24
C VAL A 160 -6.46 -2.16 0.30
N LEU A 161 -6.84 -1.97 1.57
CA LEU A 161 -6.87 -0.64 2.21
C LEU A 161 -5.46 -0.03 2.31
N ASN A 162 -4.46 -0.82 2.67
CA ASN A 162 -3.05 -0.40 2.68
C ASN A 162 -2.61 0.08 1.30
N CYS A 163 -2.86 -0.75 0.28
CA CYS A 163 -2.56 -0.40 -1.09
C CYS A 163 -3.32 0.87 -1.52
N ALA A 164 -4.57 1.06 -1.12
CA ALA A 164 -5.37 2.24 -1.45
C ALA A 164 -4.80 3.51 -0.82
N VAL A 165 -4.41 3.47 0.46
CA VAL A 165 -3.74 4.58 1.15
C VAL A 165 -2.48 4.98 0.40
N PHE A 166 -1.59 4.02 0.12
CA PHE A 166 -0.29 4.33 -0.47
C PHE A 166 -0.34 4.61 -1.98
N ALA A 167 -1.26 3.99 -2.71
CA ALA A 167 -1.54 4.35 -4.09
C ALA A 167 -2.13 5.76 -4.17
N GLY A 168 -3.10 6.12 -3.33
CA GLY A 168 -3.69 7.47 -3.31
C GLY A 168 -2.67 8.55 -2.97
N LEU A 169 -1.78 8.28 -2.00
CA LEU A 169 -0.63 9.13 -1.72
C LEU A 169 0.33 9.24 -2.92
N GLY A 170 0.59 8.12 -3.60
CA GLY A 170 1.42 8.09 -4.81
C GLY A 170 0.80 8.88 -5.97
N VAL A 171 -0.53 8.88 -6.10
CA VAL A 171 -1.23 9.74 -7.07
C VAL A 171 -0.96 11.20 -6.75
N ILE A 172 -1.18 11.63 -5.51
CA ILE A 172 -0.94 13.00 -5.08
C ILE A 172 0.50 13.43 -5.35
N VAL A 173 1.48 12.61 -4.93
CA VAL A 173 2.89 12.94 -5.15
C VAL A 173 3.21 13.00 -6.65
N GLY A 174 2.75 12.03 -7.43
CA GLY A 174 2.92 11.97 -8.89
C GLY A 174 2.41 13.23 -9.61
N LEU A 175 1.32 13.81 -9.12
CA LEU A 175 0.76 15.06 -9.66
C LEU A 175 1.57 16.31 -9.30
N ASN A 176 2.30 16.31 -8.20
CA ASN A 176 3.04 17.49 -7.72
C ASN A 176 4.51 17.51 -8.16
N VAL A 177 5.11 16.35 -8.38
CA VAL A 177 6.54 16.28 -8.75
C VAL A 177 6.79 16.92 -10.12
N LYS A 178 7.96 17.55 -10.28
CA LYS A 178 8.39 18.16 -11.55
C LYS A 178 9.54 17.40 -12.23
N SER A 179 10.17 16.47 -11.51
CA SER A 179 11.30 15.67 -11.97
C SER A 179 11.31 14.32 -11.26
N LEU A 180 12.01 13.34 -11.85
CA LEU A 180 12.24 12.04 -11.22
C LEU A 180 13.07 12.16 -9.93
N GLU A 181 13.96 13.16 -9.84
CA GLU A 181 14.71 13.45 -8.62
C GLU A 181 13.77 13.84 -7.46
N SER A 182 12.72 14.63 -7.75
CA SER A 182 11.71 15.00 -6.76
C SER A 182 10.97 13.77 -6.21
N VAL A 183 10.69 12.77 -7.07
CA VAL A 183 10.10 11.50 -6.64
C VAL A 183 11.01 10.77 -5.64
N GLY A 184 12.32 10.76 -5.91
CA GLY A 184 13.31 10.20 -5.01
C GLY A 184 13.33 10.86 -3.64
N LEU A 185 13.16 12.19 -3.57
CA LEU A 185 13.06 12.93 -2.31
C LEU A 185 11.85 12.47 -1.48
N PHE A 186 10.65 12.42 -2.08
CA PHE A 186 9.47 11.93 -1.36
C PHE A 186 9.63 10.49 -0.87
N ASN A 187 10.24 9.62 -1.68
CA ASN A 187 10.53 8.26 -1.27
C ASN A 187 11.46 8.21 -0.05
N ASN A 188 12.55 8.97 -0.07
CA ASN A 188 13.55 8.96 1.00
C ASN A 188 13.10 9.66 2.29
N PHE A 189 12.25 10.67 2.21
CA PHE A 189 11.77 11.41 3.40
C PHE A 189 10.49 10.84 4.01
N LEU A 190 9.69 10.12 3.23
CA LEU A 190 8.39 9.61 3.70
C LEU A 190 8.35 8.08 3.77
N ILE A 191 8.67 7.41 2.67
CA ILE A 191 8.50 5.94 2.56
C ILE A 191 9.61 5.21 3.30
N VAL A 192 10.86 5.63 3.17
CA VAL A 192 11.98 4.98 3.83
C VAL A 192 11.85 5.06 5.36
N PRO A 193 11.64 6.22 6.01
CA PRO A 193 11.48 6.27 7.46
C PRO A 193 10.27 5.47 7.94
N MET A 194 9.14 5.57 7.23
CA MET A 194 7.94 4.80 7.55
C MET A 194 8.14 3.29 7.40
N SER A 195 8.97 2.83 6.47
CA SER A 195 9.25 1.40 6.27
C SER A 195 9.89 0.75 7.50
N PHE A 196 10.78 1.47 8.18
CA PHE A 196 11.44 1.03 9.40
C PHE A 196 10.59 1.29 10.65
N LEU A 197 9.88 2.42 10.72
CA LEU A 197 9.11 2.80 11.90
C LEU A 197 7.70 2.20 11.95
N GLY A 198 7.17 1.68 10.84
CA GLY A 198 5.79 1.19 10.73
C GLY A 198 5.50 -0.15 11.42
N ALA A 199 6.16 -0.46 12.55
CA ALA A 199 5.93 -1.66 13.35
C ALA A 199 6.11 -3.00 12.60
N THR A 200 6.85 -3.00 11.49
CA THR A 200 7.14 -4.17 10.64
C THR A 200 8.07 -5.16 11.32
N PHE A 201 9.10 -4.66 11.99
CA PHE A 201 10.17 -5.46 12.62
C PHE A 201 10.04 -5.62 14.14
N PHE A 202 9.23 -4.80 14.79
CA PHE A 202 9.12 -4.74 16.25
C PHE A 202 7.67 -4.58 16.70
N ASP A 203 7.39 -4.87 17.97
CA ASP A 203 6.09 -4.59 18.56
C ASP A 203 6.03 -3.14 19.08
N PRO A 204 5.13 -2.29 18.56
CA PRO A 204 4.98 -0.91 19.00
C PRO A 204 4.55 -0.76 20.46
N SER A 205 4.05 -1.82 21.11
CA SER A 205 3.71 -1.80 22.53
C SER A 205 4.92 -1.59 23.44
N THR A 206 6.10 -2.04 22.99
CA THR A 206 7.38 -2.03 23.75
C THR A 206 8.11 -0.70 23.71
N LEU A 207 7.66 0.25 22.88
CA LEU A 207 8.33 1.53 22.69
C LEU A 207 8.05 2.54 23.82
N PRO A 208 9.01 3.43 24.14
CA PRO A 208 8.76 4.60 24.99
C PRO A 208 7.63 5.47 24.45
N ALA A 209 6.90 6.16 25.33
CA ALA A 209 5.67 6.89 25.01
C ALA A 209 5.78 7.84 23.80
N VAL A 210 6.89 8.57 23.67
CA VAL A 210 7.10 9.51 22.55
C VAL A 210 7.23 8.77 21.21
N LEU A 211 8.07 7.74 21.15
CA LEU A 211 8.27 6.93 19.95
C LEU A 211 6.99 6.17 19.58
N LYS A 212 6.29 5.66 20.58
CA LYS A 212 4.98 5.04 20.41
C LYS A 212 4.01 6.01 19.71
N GLY A 213 3.91 7.25 20.18
CA GLY A 213 3.08 8.27 19.53
C GLY A 213 3.41 8.49 18.05
N ILE A 214 4.70 8.55 17.69
CA ILE A 214 5.14 8.70 16.30
C ILE A 214 4.74 7.50 15.45
N VAL A 215 4.97 6.28 15.95
CA VAL A 215 4.67 5.05 15.21
C VAL A 215 3.17 4.90 14.95
N TYR A 216 2.31 5.26 15.92
CA TYR A 216 0.86 5.22 15.74
C TYR A 216 0.29 6.34 14.86
N LEU A 217 1.08 7.33 14.44
CA LEU A 217 0.68 8.29 13.40
C LEU A 217 0.83 7.70 11.99
N LEU A 218 1.64 6.67 11.82
CA LEU A 218 1.95 6.09 10.52
C LEU A 218 0.84 5.12 10.08
N PRO A 219 0.25 5.27 8.88
CA PRO A 219 -0.78 4.36 8.38
C PRO A 219 -0.29 2.90 8.29
N LEU A 220 0.99 2.70 7.94
CA LEU A 220 1.59 1.37 7.81
C LEU A 220 1.47 0.56 9.11
N THR A 221 1.60 1.21 10.27
CA THR A 221 1.51 0.58 11.59
C THR A 221 0.18 -0.15 11.78
N TYR A 222 -0.93 0.49 11.40
CA TYR A 222 -2.28 -0.11 11.52
C TYR A 222 -2.45 -1.33 10.63
N THR A 223 -1.91 -1.26 9.40
CA THR A 223 -1.88 -2.41 8.49
C THR A 223 -1.08 -3.55 9.10
N THR A 224 0.14 -3.28 9.57
CA THR A 224 1.02 -4.33 10.09
C THR A 224 0.45 -5.01 11.34
N ILE A 225 -0.07 -4.24 12.31
CA ILE A 225 -0.72 -4.81 13.49
C ILE A 225 -1.95 -5.63 13.07
N GLY A 226 -2.77 -5.11 12.15
CA GLY A 226 -3.95 -5.80 11.66
C GLY A 226 -3.63 -7.10 10.93
N LEU A 227 -2.69 -7.09 9.97
CA LEU A 227 -2.30 -8.29 9.23
C LEU A 227 -1.70 -9.35 10.15
N ARG A 228 -0.90 -8.94 11.14
CA ARG A 228 -0.33 -9.85 12.14
C ARG A 228 -1.41 -10.48 13.02
N ALA A 229 -2.38 -9.68 13.46
CA ALA A 229 -3.51 -10.18 14.24
C ALA A 229 -4.37 -11.18 13.46
N VAL A 230 -4.66 -10.92 12.18
CA VAL A 230 -5.40 -11.89 11.34
C VAL A 230 -4.63 -13.18 11.14
N ALA A 231 -3.30 -13.09 11.01
CA ALA A 231 -2.49 -14.25 10.69
C ALA A 231 -2.30 -15.21 11.88
N TYR A 232 -2.21 -14.68 13.10
CA TYR A 232 -1.74 -15.46 14.26
C TYR A 232 -2.55 -15.28 15.55
N GLN A 233 -3.55 -14.40 15.59
CA GLN A 233 -4.38 -14.17 16.78
C GLN A 233 -5.83 -14.59 16.56
N PRO A 234 -6.55 -14.96 17.62
CA PRO A 234 -8.00 -15.17 17.52
C PRO A 234 -8.71 -13.86 17.16
N LEU A 235 -9.81 -13.96 16.41
CA LEU A 235 -10.59 -12.81 15.93
C LEU A 235 -11.10 -11.87 17.05
N ASN A 236 -11.21 -12.36 18.29
CA ASN A 236 -11.61 -11.55 19.44
C ASN A 236 -10.56 -10.49 19.82
N GLU A 237 -9.29 -10.75 19.53
CA GLU A 237 -8.17 -9.83 19.82
C GLU A 237 -7.84 -8.92 18.62
N PHE A 238 -8.60 -9.02 17.53
CA PHE A 238 -8.33 -8.25 16.33
C PHE A 238 -8.49 -6.73 16.58
N PRO A 239 -7.53 -5.90 16.15
CA PRO A 239 -7.60 -4.44 16.29
C PRO A 239 -8.62 -3.84 15.31
N TRP A 240 -9.91 -3.85 15.68
CA TRP A 240 -10.99 -3.31 14.85
C TRP A 240 -10.83 -1.83 14.49
N TYR A 241 -10.01 -1.07 15.23
CA TYR A 241 -9.68 0.31 14.92
C TYR A 241 -8.81 0.48 13.66
N SER A 242 -8.05 -0.53 13.23
CA SER A 242 -7.18 -0.42 12.05
C SER A 242 -7.96 -0.18 10.76
N ILE A 243 -9.12 -0.81 10.60
CA ILE A 243 -9.96 -0.69 9.41
C ILE A 243 -10.50 0.74 9.21
N PRO A 244 -11.24 1.34 10.17
CA PRO A 244 -11.76 2.69 10.00
C PRO A 244 -10.63 3.72 9.87
N VAL A 245 -9.50 3.56 10.57
CA VAL A 245 -8.35 4.47 10.42
C VAL A 245 -7.82 4.44 8.98
N LEU A 246 -7.53 3.26 8.43
CA LEU A 246 -7.05 3.14 7.05
C LEU A 246 -8.08 3.64 6.04
N LEU A 247 -9.36 3.36 6.26
CA LEU A 247 -10.44 3.83 5.40
C LEU A 247 -10.56 5.35 5.40
N ILE A 248 -10.51 5.99 6.58
CA ILE A 248 -10.55 7.46 6.72
C ILE A 248 -9.35 8.08 6.00
N VAL A 249 -8.15 7.52 6.18
CA VAL A 249 -6.94 8.00 5.49
C VAL A 249 -7.08 7.85 3.98
N ALA A 250 -7.55 6.71 3.48
CA ALA A 250 -7.76 6.49 2.05
C ALA A 250 -8.79 7.46 1.45
N ILE A 251 -9.90 7.72 2.15
CA ILE A 251 -10.91 8.69 1.74
C ILE A 251 -10.32 10.11 1.74
N ALA A 252 -9.59 10.49 2.81
CA ALA A 252 -8.99 11.82 2.91
C ALA A 252 -7.98 12.08 1.77
N LEU A 253 -7.14 11.08 1.44
CA LEU A 253 -6.22 11.15 0.31
C LEU A 253 -6.98 11.19 -1.02
N SER A 254 -8.06 10.43 -1.17
CA SER A 254 -8.88 10.44 -2.38
C SER A 254 -9.55 11.81 -2.61
N MET A 255 -10.05 12.43 -1.55
CA MET A 255 -10.63 13.77 -1.60
C MET A 255 -9.58 14.83 -1.91
N ASN A 256 -8.40 14.74 -1.29
CA ASN A 256 -7.29 15.66 -1.56
C ASN A 256 -6.81 15.53 -3.01
N GLY A 257 -6.62 14.30 -3.50
CA GLY A 257 -6.23 14.04 -4.88
C GLY A 257 -7.26 14.54 -5.89
N ALA A 258 -8.56 14.31 -5.64
CA ALA A 258 -9.63 14.85 -6.48
C ALA A 258 -9.61 16.38 -6.53
N TYR A 259 -9.35 17.06 -5.40
CA TYR A 259 -9.21 18.52 -5.38
C TYR A 259 -8.03 19.00 -6.22
N GLN A 260 -6.90 18.28 -6.19
CA GLN A 260 -5.74 18.65 -7.01
C GLN A 260 -5.98 18.47 -8.51
N PHE A 261 -6.67 17.39 -8.91
CA PHE A 261 -7.08 17.20 -10.29
C PHE A 261 -8.03 18.31 -10.77
N ALA A 262 -8.99 18.72 -9.95
CA ALA A 262 -9.91 19.81 -10.29
C ALA A 262 -9.14 21.11 -10.59
N ARG A 263 -8.16 21.45 -9.76
CA ARG A 263 -7.33 22.65 -9.95
C ARG A 263 -6.43 22.61 -11.20
N GLN A 264 -6.15 21.44 -11.75
CA GLN A 264 -5.36 21.31 -12.98
C GLN A 264 -6.21 21.38 -14.25
N GLN A 265 -7.54 21.27 -14.13
CA GLN A 265 -8.48 21.40 -15.25
C GLN A 265 -8.91 22.85 -15.50
N ASP A 266 -8.75 23.74 -14.51
CA ASP A 266 -9.02 25.18 -14.58
C ASP A 266 -7.84 25.96 -15.20
#